data_AF-A0A3G9ISA7-F1
#
_entry.id   AF-A0A3G9ISA7-F1
#
_cell.length_a   1.000
_cell.length_b   1.000
_cell.length_c   1.000
_cell.angle_alpha   90.00
_cell.angle_beta   90.00
_cell.angle_gamma   90.00
#
_symmetry.space_group_name_H-M   'P 1'
#
loop_
_entity.id
_entity.type
_entity.pdbx_description
1 polymer ?
#
loop_
_entity_poly.entity_id
_entity_poly.type
_entity_poly.pdbx_seq_one_letter_code
_entity_poly.pdbx_strand_id
1 'polypeptide(L)'
;MFFGIGFPELMIIAFVAMVVFGPEKLPEVARQAGRVVRQLRTYANSARDELRAELGPAYADLELRDLDPRVIARKHLAEAMAELDAAEEAAKFAESRLSTGEVPPYDVDAT
;
A
#
# COMPACT_ATOMS: atom_id res chain seq x y z
N MET A 1 -35.06 -1.93 -9.75
CA MET A 1 -34.93 -2.05 -11.22
C MET A 1 -34.30 -0.77 -11.76
N PHE A 2 -33.05 -0.45 -11.41
CA PHE A 2 -32.33 0.79 -11.83
C PHE A 2 -30.80 0.66 -11.68
N PHE A 3 -30.22 -0.50 -12.01
CA PHE A 3 -28.75 -0.66 -12.01
C PHE A 3 -28.32 -1.25 -13.33
N GLY A 4 -28.08 -0.36 -14.29
CA GLY A 4 -27.57 -0.67 -15.60
C GLY A 4 -27.59 0.60 -16.42
N ILE A 5 -26.49 1.35 -16.39
CA ILE A 5 -26.23 2.29 -17.49
C ILE A 5 -25.98 1.41 -18.70
N GLY A 6 -27.02 1.20 -19.50
CA GLY A 6 -26.92 0.54 -20.78
C GLY A 6 -26.42 1.51 -21.84
N PHE A 7 -26.19 0.96 -23.03
CA PHE A 7 -25.90 1.76 -24.21
C PHE A 7 -26.98 2.81 -24.51
N PRO A 8 -28.30 2.51 -24.39
CA PRO A 8 -29.35 3.51 -24.61
C PRO A 8 -29.30 4.70 -23.66
N GLU A 9 -29.07 4.47 -22.37
CA GLU A 9 -29.00 5.53 -21.36
C GLU A 9 -27.79 6.44 -21.60
N LEU A 10 -26.64 5.86 -21.97
CA LEU A 10 -25.44 6.62 -22.32
C LEU A 10 -25.68 7.52 -23.55
N MET A 11 -26.40 7.01 -24.56
CA MET A 11 -26.77 7.80 -25.74
C MET A 11 -27.67 8.98 -25.40
N ILE A 12 -28.62 8.83 -24.48
CA ILE A 12 -29.48 9.92 -24.00
C ILE A 12 -28.64 10.98 -23.30
N ILE A 13 -27.73 10.58 -22.40
CA ILE A 13 -26.83 11.51 -21.72
C ILE A 13 -25.94 12.26 -22.71
N ALA A 14 -25.38 11.55 -23.70
CA ALA A 14 -24.56 12.16 -24.74
C ALA A 14 -25.37 13.17 -25.58
N PHE A 15 -26.61 12.84 -25.92
CA PHE A 15 -27.50 13.74 -26.65
C PHE A 15 -27.82 15.00 -25.85
N VAL A 16 -28.17 14.87 -24.57
CA VAL A 16 -28.41 16.02 -23.68
C VAL A 16 -27.16 16.89 -23.57
N ALA A 17 -25.98 16.29 -23.35
CA ALA A 17 -24.72 17.02 -23.32
C ALA A 17 -24.45 17.75 -24.64
N MET A 18 -24.80 17.13 -25.77
CA MET A 18 -24.63 17.71 -27.10
C MET A 18 -25.56 18.90 -27.35
N VAL A 19 -26.78 18.89 -26.81
CA VAL A 19 -27.70 20.03 -26.90
C VAL A 19 -27.24 21.18 -26.01
N VAL A 20 -26.75 20.88 -24.80
CA VAL A 20 -26.31 21.88 -23.82
C VAL A 20 -25.02 22.59 -24.25
N PHE A 21 -24.01 21.83 -24.66
CA PHE A 21 -22.69 22.36 -24.99
C PHE A 21 -22.52 22.61 -26.50
N GLY A 22 -23.23 21.87 -27.33
CA GLY A 22 -23.08 21.85 -28.79
C GLY A 22 -22.22 20.67 -29.29
N PRO A 23 -22.59 20.03 -30.43
CA PRO A 23 -21.83 18.93 -31.03
C PRO A 23 -20.39 19.29 -31.39
N GLU A 24 -20.16 20.54 -31.79
CA GLU A 24 -18.84 21.02 -32.19
C GLU A 24 -17.94 21.31 -30.98
N LYS A 25 -18.53 21.66 -29.82
CA LYS A 25 -17.79 22.06 -28.62
C LYS A 25 -17.41 20.89 -27.74
N LEU A 26 -18.22 19.82 -27.68
CA LEU A 26 -17.88 18.60 -26.96
C LEU A 26 -16.48 18.03 -27.29
N PRO A 27 -16.10 17.81 -28.57
CA PRO A 27 -14.77 17.30 -28.89
C PRO A 27 -13.67 18.29 -28.54
N GLU A 28 -13.93 19.60 -28.62
CA GLU A 28 -12.99 20.65 -28.23
C GLU A 28 -12.69 20.59 -26.73
N VAL A 29 -13.74 20.52 -25.89
CA VAL A 29 -13.63 20.41 -24.43
C VAL A 29 -12.96 19.09 -24.02
N ALA A 30 -13.34 17.98 -24.64
CA ALA A 30 -12.71 16.67 -24.38
C ALA A 30 -11.21 16.68 -24.71
N ARG A 31 -10.80 17.32 -25.82
CA ARG A 31 -9.38 17.49 -26.17
C ARG A 31 -8.64 18.37 -25.17
N GLN A 32 -9.26 19.44 -24.68
CA GLN A 32 -8.67 20.30 -23.66
C GLN A 32 -8.49 19.56 -22.34
N ALA A 33 -9.53 18.89 -21.85
CA ALA A 33 -9.46 18.05 -20.65
C ALA A 33 -8.40 16.94 -20.79
N GLY A 34 -8.34 16.26 -21.94
CA GLY A 34 -7.34 15.23 -22.21
C GLY A 34 -5.90 15.76 -22.14
N ARG A 35 -5.65 16.98 -22.63
CA ARG A 35 -4.32 17.63 -22.50
C ARG A 35 -3.97 17.89 -21.03
N VAL A 36 -4.92 18.42 -20.25
CA VAL A 36 -4.73 18.67 -18.82
C VAL A 36 -4.43 17.37 -18.07
N VAL A 37 -5.22 16.31 -18.29
CA VAL A 37 -4.98 15.00 -17.66
C VAL A 37 -3.61 14.45 -18.02
N ARG A 38 -3.19 14.57 -19.29
CA ARG A 38 -1.86 14.13 -19.73
C ARG A 38 -0.76 14.90 -19.00
N GLN A 39 -0.89 16.22 -18.88
CA GLN A 39 0.08 17.06 -18.21
C GLN A 39 0.16 16.75 -16.71
N LEU A 40 -0.99 16.57 -16.05
CA LEU A 40 -1.05 16.12 -14.65
C LEU A 40 -0.39 14.76 -14.46
N ARG A 41 -0.62 13.80 -15.36
CA ARG A 41 0.04 12.49 -15.31
C ARG A 41 1.55 12.61 -15.43
N THR A 42 2.04 13.44 -16.35
CA THR A 42 3.47 13.70 -16.48
C THR A 42 4.05 14.28 -15.20
N TYR A 43 3.43 15.31 -14.63
CA TYR A 43 3.89 15.92 -13.38
C TYR A 43 3.85 14.96 -12.19
N ALA A 44 2.79 14.16 -12.08
CA ALA A 44 2.69 13.14 -11.04
C ALA A 44 3.79 12.08 -11.17
N ASN A 45 4.11 11.65 -12.39
CA ASN A 45 5.20 10.71 -12.63
C ASN A 45 6.57 11.33 -12.30
N SER A 46 6.84 12.56 -12.76
CA SER A 46 8.11 13.25 -12.46
C SER A 46 8.31 13.45 -10.96
N ALA A 47 7.27 13.85 -10.22
CA ALA A 47 7.35 13.99 -8.77
C ALA A 47 7.61 12.63 -8.08
N ARG A 48 7.01 11.54 -8.57
CA ARG A 48 7.29 10.18 -8.09
C ARG A 48 8.75 9.78 -8.36
N ASP A 49 9.26 10.08 -9.55
CA ASP A 49 10.63 9.77 -9.94
C ASP A 49 11.65 10.55 -9.10
N GLU A 50 11.37 11.81 -8.79
CA GLU A 50 12.19 12.67 -7.93
C GLU A 50 12.20 12.16 -6.48
N LEU A 51 11.03 11.83 -5.91
CA LEU A 51 10.92 11.21 -4.60
C LEU A 51 11.67 9.87 -4.51
N ARG A 52 11.60 9.05 -5.57
CA ARG A 52 12.34 7.79 -5.68
C ARG A 52 13.85 7.99 -5.73
N ALA A 53 14.31 9.06 -6.38
CA ALA A 53 15.73 9.40 -6.48
C ALA A 53 16.29 9.91 -5.14
N GLU A 54 15.53 10.70 -4.39
CA GLU A 54 15.97 11.28 -3.10
C GLU A 54 15.85 10.33 -1.91
N LEU A 55 14.73 9.61 -1.81
CA LEU A 55 14.44 8.74 -0.66
C LEU A 55 14.90 7.29 -0.88
N GLY A 56 15.30 6.95 -2.11
CA GLY A 56 15.72 5.60 -2.49
C GLY A 56 14.54 4.64 -2.72
N PRO A 57 14.82 3.44 -3.26
CA PRO A 57 13.80 2.49 -3.71
C PRO A 57 12.88 1.97 -2.59
N ALA A 58 13.24 2.14 -1.31
CA ALA A 58 12.45 1.71 -0.16
C ALA A 58 11.16 2.53 0.07
N TYR A 59 11.06 3.75 -0.48
CA TYR A 59 9.88 4.63 -0.34
C TYR A 59 9.16 4.89 -1.67
N ALA A 60 9.64 4.29 -2.76
CA ALA A 60 9.14 4.50 -4.12
C ALA A 60 7.84 3.77 -4.44
N ASP A 61 7.55 2.70 -3.70
CA ASP A 61 6.35 1.87 -3.83
C ASP A 61 5.31 2.18 -2.74
N LEU A 62 5.31 3.40 -2.18
CA LEU A 62 4.16 3.88 -1.42
C LEU A 62 2.96 4.02 -2.37
N GLU A 63 2.27 2.91 -2.61
CA GLU A 63 0.97 2.92 -3.22
C GLU A 63 0.09 3.83 -2.38
N LEU A 64 -0.71 4.68 -3.01
CA LEU A 64 -1.66 5.56 -2.33
C LEU A 64 -2.65 4.81 -1.39
N ARG A 65 -2.63 3.47 -1.40
CA ARG A 65 -3.38 2.54 -0.55
C ARG A 65 -2.64 2.18 0.75
N ASP A 66 -1.31 2.31 0.79
CA ASP A 66 -0.48 2.04 1.98
C ASP A 66 -0.36 3.25 2.91
N LEU A 67 -0.85 4.41 2.49
CA LEU A 67 -1.04 5.57 3.36
C LEU A 67 -2.31 5.44 4.23
N ASP A 68 -2.75 4.22 4.51
CA ASP A 68 -3.76 3.93 5.52
C ASP A 68 -3.05 3.79 6.87
N PRO A 69 -3.17 4.75 7.80
CA PRO A 69 -2.35 4.82 9.02
C PRO A 69 -2.47 3.56 9.89
N ARG A 70 -3.56 2.79 9.72
CA ARG A 70 -3.79 1.52 10.39
C ARG A 70 -2.86 0.40 9.92
N VAL A 71 -2.48 0.38 8.64
CA VAL A 71 -1.62 -0.68 8.08
C VAL A 71 -0.16 -0.46 8.49
N ILE A 72 0.31 0.80 8.41
CA ILE A 72 1.66 1.20 8.87
C ILE A 72 1.82 0.92 10.37
N ALA A 73 0.86 1.35 11.20
CA ALA A 73 0.90 1.11 12.64
C ALA A 73 0.92 -0.39 12.98
N ARG A 74 0.13 -1.21 12.27
CA ARG A 74 0.13 -2.66 12.48
C ARG A 74 1.45 -3.32 12.11
N LYS A 75 2.09 -2.89 11.01
CA LYS A 75 3.39 -3.45 10.58
C LYS A 75 4.48 -3.17 11.62
N HIS A 76 4.57 -1.92 12.08
CA HIS A 76 5.55 -1.56 13.12
C HIS A 76 5.25 -2.19 14.48
N LEU A 77 3.98 -2.33 14.86
CA LEU A 77 3.60 -3.02 16.09
C LEU A 77 3.95 -4.51 16.03
N ALA A 78 3.68 -5.17 14.90
CA ALA A 78 3.99 -6.59 14.71
C ALA A 78 5.50 -6.86 14.70
N GLU A 79 6.29 -5.98 14.08
CA GLU A 79 7.75 -6.06 14.06
C GLU A 79 8.33 -5.88 15.47
N ALA A 80 7.84 -4.89 16.23
CA ALA A 80 8.25 -4.69 17.62
C ALA A 80 7.84 -5.88 18.52
N MET A 81 6.65 -6.45 18.33
CA MET A 81 6.22 -7.64 19.08
C MET A 81 7.12 -8.86 18.77
N ALA A 82 7.46 -9.08 17.51
CA ALA A 82 8.34 -10.19 17.12
C ALA A 82 9.76 -10.02 17.67
N GLU A 83 10.26 -8.79 17.75
CA GLU A 83 11.58 -8.49 18.34
C GLU A 83 11.60 -8.77 19.85
N LEU A 84 10.51 -8.43 20.55
CA LEU A 84 10.33 -8.73 21.97
C LEU A 84 10.21 -10.24 22.22
N ASP A 85 9.41 -10.96 21.41
CA ASP A 85 9.26 -12.42 21.50
C ASP A 85 10.60 -13.13 21.24
N ALA A 86 11.37 -12.67 20.26
CA ALA A 86 12.69 -13.23 19.94
C ALA A 86 13.72 -12.95 21.07
N ALA A 87 13.67 -11.77 21.68
CA ALA A 87 14.50 -11.44 22.84
C ALA A 87 14.10 -12.27 24.07
N GLU A 88 12.81 -12.52 24.28
CA GLU A 88 12.29 -13.35 25.35
C GLU A 88 12.69 -14.83 25.16
N GLU A 89 12.58 -15.35 23.95
CA GLU A 89 13.06 -16.69 23.57
C GLU A 89 14.58 -16.81 23.79
N ALA A 90 15.37 -15.82 23.38
CA ALA A 90 16.81 -15.82 23.59
C ALA A 90 17.18 -15.77 25.08
N ALA A 91 16.42 -15.04 25.90
CA ALA A 91 16.60 -14.98 27.34
C ALA A 91 16.26 -16.33 28.00
N LYS A 92 15.12 -16.94 27.64
CA LYS A 92 14.73 -18.29 28.12
C LYS A 92 15.75 -19.34 27.73
N PHE A 93 16.29 -19.26 26.52
CA PHE A 93 17.30 -20.19 26.03
C PHE A 93 18.66 -19.99 26.69
N ALA A 94 18.99 -18.76 27.12
CA ALA A 94 20.18 -18.47 27.91
C ALA A 94 20.03 -18.98 29.36
N GLU A 95 18.82 -18.88 29.92
CA GLU A 95 18.49 -19.38 31.27
C GLU A 95 18.42 -20.92 31.32
N SER A 96 17.98 -21.58 30.24
CA SER A 96 17.93 -23.04 30.14
C SER A 96 19.28 -23.70 29.91
N ARG A 97 20.34 -22.94 29.62
CA ARG A 97 21.71 -23.47 29.53
C ARG A 97 22.30 -23.48 30.93
N LEU A 98 22.59 -24.69 31.42
CA LEU A 98 23.30 -24.92 32.67
C LEU A 98 24.53 -24.02 32.77
N SER A 99 24.68 -23.33 33.91
CA SER A 99 25.81 -22.42 34.13
C SER A 99 27.13 -23.18 34.15
N THR A 100 28.25 -22.52 33.82
CA THR A 100 29.59 -23.13 33.86
C THR A 100 29.87 -23.67 35.27
N GLY A 101 29.80 -24.99 35.43
CA GLY A 101 29.99 -25.70 36.70
C GLY A 101 28.76 -26.40 37.26
N GLU A 102 27.59 -26.29 36.62
CA GLU A 102 26.38 -26.98 37.03
C GLU A 102 26.32 -28.39 36.41
N VAL A 103 26.18 -29.40 37.26
CA VAL A 103 26.19 -30.80 36.82
C VAL A 103 24.80 -31.13 36.27
N PRO A 104 24.69 -31.60 35.03
CA PRO A 104 23.39 -31.93 34.44
C PRO A 104 22.68 -32.98 35.29
N PRO A 105 21.34 -32.88 35.43
CA PRO A 105 20.58 -33.85 36.19
C PRO A 105 20.79 -35.25 35.58
N TYR A 106 21.28 -36.18 36.38
CA TYR A 106 21.44 -37.58 35.99
C TYR A 106 20.30 -38.39 36.57
N ASP A 107 19.68 -39.21 35.71
CA ASP A 107 18.63 -40.13 36.09
C ASP A 107 19.25 -41.40 36.68
N VAL A 108 18.98 -41.65 37.96
CA VAL A 108 19.53 -42.80 38.70
C VAL A 108 18.74 -44.09 38.45
N ASP A 109 17.59 -44.01 37.79
CA ASP A 109 16.73 -45.15 37.47
C ASP A 109 17.00 -45.74 36.07
N ALA A 110 17.95 -45.17 35.32
CA ALA A 110 18.41 -45.72 34.05
C ALA A 110 19.31 -46.96 34.28
N THR A 111 18.73 -48.15 34.25
CA THR A 111 19.44 -49.46 34.24
C THR A 111 19.18 -50.22 32.94
#